data_AF-A0A1G0JDQ8-F1
#
_entry.id   AF-A0A1G0JDQ8-F1
#
_cell.length_a   1.000
_cell.length_b   1.000
_cell.length_c   1.000
_cell.angle_alpha   90.00
_cell.angle_beta   90.00
_cell.angle_gamma   90.00
#
_symmetry.space_group_name_H-M   'P 1'
#
loop_
_entity.id
_entity.type
_entity.pdbx_description
1 polymer ?
#
loop_
_entity_poly.entity_id
_entity_poly.type
_entity_poly.pdbx_seq_one_letter_code
_entity_poly.pdbx_strand_id
1 'polypeptide(L)'
;MKNMFRPTLMALSLAWSLTTTAQETNDLGVLVMAHGGSPEWNQGVLDTVAPLADEHTLEVAFGMADAVSMQDAVTRLEQRGASRIAVVRLFISGESWYERTEQILGMKEGAPPRDDHSVGASHAHENASVGASPARDRLQASSHTHSPDTHAPTPMAAMGHSMEFWQIDTDARFALSKPGLAEAQEMGDVLLARATALSTNPAQEDVLILAHGPGDDAENERWLAYIDARAEVIRAAHQFRSVKVATLREDWEEKRVAAEQEVQAFVANSSATGGTAIVIPYRVHGFGPYADVLEGLDYVADEMGLIPHEGVTRWISAQIEELHAEL
;
A
#
# COMPACT_ATOMS: atom_id res chain seq x y z
N MET A 1 -6.57 88.38 -13.74
CA MET A 1 -5.78 87.69 -12.68
C MET A 1 -5.74 86.20 -13.01
N LYS A 2 -4.66 85.50 -12.65
CA LYS A 2 -4.46 84.08 -13.02
C LYS A 2 -5.47 83.19 -12.27
N ASN A 3 -6.15 82.29 -12.99
CA ASN A 3 -6.73 81.09 -12.39
C ASN A 3 -6.16 79.86 -13.08
N MET A 4 -5.98 78.81 -12.28
CA MET A 4 -5.03 77.73 -12.52
C MET A 4 -5.79 76.41 -12.46
N PHE A 5 -5.82 75.67 -13.57
CA PHE A 5 -6.35 74.30 -13.60
C PHE A 5 -5.26 73.36 -14.08
N ARG A 6 -4.87 72.43 -13.20
CA ARG A 6 -4.02 71.28 -13.53
C ARG A 6 -4.96 70.07 -13.69
N PRO A 7 -4.84 69.25 -14.76
CA PRO A 7 -5.55 67.99 -14.82
C PRO A 7 -4.90 66.98 -13.88
N THR A 8 -5.70 66.34 -13.02
CA THR A 8 -5.26 65.21 -12.20
C THR A 8 -5.27 63.96 -13.07
N LEU A 9 -4.10 63.37 -13.36
CA LEU A 9 -4.06 61.98 -13.85
C LEU A 9 -4.40 61.05 -12.69
N MET A 10 -5.48 60.29 -12.84
CA MET A 10 -5.83 59.20 -11.93
C MET A 10 -5.14 57.93 -12.42
N ALA A 11 -3.98 57.61 -11.83
CA ALA A 11 -3.27 56.37 -12.13
C ALA A 11 -3.99 55.20 -11.44
N LEU A 12 -4.68 54.37 -12.22
CA LEU A 12 -5.31 53.15 -11.72
C LEU A 12 -4.24 52.05 -11.57
N SER A 13 -3.67 51.92 -10.38
CA SER A 13 -2.70 50.87 -10.06
C SER A 13 -3.41 49.53 -9.90
N LEU A 14 -3.46 48.74 -10.97
CA LEU A 14 -3.89 47.34 -10.91
C LEU A 14 -2.75 46.51 -10.29
N ALA A 15 -2.84 46.26 -8.98
CA ALA A 15 -1.95 45.31 -8.31
C ALA A 15 -2.47 43.90 -8.56
N TRP A 16 -1.75 43.09 -9.34
CA TRP A 16 -1.98 41.65 -9.40
C TRP A 16 -1.46 40.99 -8.13
N SER A 17 -2.36 40.38 -7.36
CA SER A 17 -2.04 39.55 -6.21
C SER A 17 -1.36 38.25 -6.66
N LEU A 18 -0.04 38.27 -6.79
CA LEU A 18 0.80 37.10 -7.10
C LEU A 18 1.26 36.32 -5.85
N THR A 19 0.78 36.69 -4.66
CA THR A 19 1.23 36.16 -3.37
C THR A 19 0.34 35.06 -2.77
N THR A 20 -0.83 34.78 -3.33
CA THR A 20 -1.77 33.80 -2.74
C THR A 20 -1.36 32.35 -3.04
N THR A 21 -0.95 32.05 -4.28
CA THR A 21 -0.70 30.67 -4.73
C THR A 21 0.50 30.00 -4.07
N ALA A 22 1.56 30.75 -3.74
CA ALA A 22 2.75 30.19 -3.10
C ALA A 22 2.58 29.94 -1.58
N GLN A 23 1.55 30.54 -0.96
CA GLN A 23 1.23 30.31 0.45
C GLN A 23 0.39 29.02 0.60
N GLU A 24 -0.56 28.78 -0.30
CA GLU A 24 -1.45 27.59 -0.31
C GLU A 24 -0.75 26.28 -0.72
N THR A 25 0.44 26.34 -1.34
CA THR A 25 1.25 25.14 -1.59
C THR A 25 2.15 24.78 -0.41
N ASN A 26 2.39 25.73 0.51
CA ASN A 26 3.43 25.62 1.53
C ASN A 26 2.90 25.15 2.90
N ASP A 27 1.59 24.97 3.03
CA ASP A 27 0.91 24.41 4.22
C ASP A 27 0.30 23.02 3.97
N LEU A 28 0.45 22.46 2.77
CA LEU A 28 -0.01 21.12 2.40
C LEU A 28 1.10 20.08 2.66
N GLY A 29 0.79 19.09 3.50
CA GLY A 29 1.55 17.86 3.66
C GLY A 29 0.87 16.67 2.95
N VAL A 30 1.66 15.66 2.61
CA VAL A 30 1.17 14.38 2.08
C VAL A 30 1.61 13.26 3.00
N LEU A 31 0.66 12.43 3.43
CA LEU A 31 0.91 11.22 4.20
C LEU A 31 0.52 10.00 3.36
N VAL A 32 1.51 9.22 2.93
CA VAL A 32 1.25 7.93 2.28
C VAL A 32 1.24 6.83 3.36
N MET A 33 0.09 6.20 3.56
CA MET A 33 -0.07 5.07 4.48
C MET A 33 0.11 3.75 3.74
N ALA A 34 0.93 2.86 4.29
CA ALA A 34 1.22 1.56 3.69
C ALA A 34 1.24 0.44 4.75
N HIS A 35 1.12 -0.82 4.33
CA HIS A 35 1.14 -1.96 5.25
C HIS A 35 2.44 -2.02 6.07
N GLY A 36 3.58 -1.93 5.40
CA GLY A 36 4.88 -2.24 6.00
C GLY A 36 5.15 -3.74 6.00
N GLY A 37 6.40 -4.13 5.74
CA GLY A 37 6.82 -5.52 5.67
C GLY A 37 8.33 -5.66 5.85
N SER A 38 8.97 -6.49 5.01
CA SER A 38 10.43 -6.60 4.99
C SER A 38 11.09 -5.27 4.57
N PRO A 39 12.41 -5.09 4.81
CA PRO A 39 13.14 -3.92 4.34
C PRO A 39 12.98 -3.68 2.83
N GLU A 40 12.96 -4.75 2.03
CA GLU A 40 12.78 -4.71 0.57
C GLU A 40 11.36 -4.24 0.19
N TRP A 41 10.33 -4.75 0.89
CA TRP A 41 8.94 -4.32 0.72
C TRP A 41 8.79 -2.83 1.03
N ASN A 42 9.37 -2.38 2.14
CA ASN A 42 9.33 -0.97 2.56
C ASN A 42 10.08 -0.10 1.55
N GLN A 43 11.25 -0.53 1.07
CA GLN A 43 12.03 0.18 0.06
C GLN A 43 11.26 0.31 -1.26
N GLY A 44 10.57 -0.74 -1.72
CA GLY A 44 9.74 -0.67 -2.92
C GLY A 44 8.64 0.40 -2.84
N VAL A 45 8.05 0.60 -1.66
CA VAL A 45 7.09 1.71 -1.43
C VAL A 45 7.80 3.06 -1.44
N LEU A 46 8.95 3.19 -0.76
CA LEU A 46 9.75 4.42 -0.74
C LEU A 46 10.18 4.84 -2.17
N ASP A 47 10.65 3.89 -2.99
CA ASP A 47 11.03 4.11 -4.38
C ASP A 47 9.83 4.53 -5.25
N THR A 48 8.63 4.03 -4.94
CA THR A 48 7.39 4.37 -5.67
C THR A 48 6.93 5.81 -5.37
N VAL A 49 7.14 6.32 -4.15
CA VAL A 49 6.80 7.70 -3.77
C VAL A 49 7.94 8.70 -3.97
N ALA A 50 9.19 8.24 -4.15
CA ALA A 50 10.35 9.10 -4.29
C ALA A 50 10.21 10.18 -5.39
N PRO A 51 9.63 9.92 -6.59
CA PRO A 51 9.40 10.96 -7.60
C PRO A 51 8.45 12.08 -7.14
N LEU A 52 7.58 11.83 -6.16
CA LEU A 52 6.61 12.79 -5.63
C LEU A 52 7.19 13.65 -4.49
N ALA A 53 8.32 13.24 -3.90
CA ALA A 53 8.96 13.94 -2.79
C ALA A 53 9.68 15.23 -3.21
N ASP A 54 9.96 15.41 -4.50
CA ASP A 54 10.47 16.67 -5.07
C ASP A 54 9.36 17.73 -5.25
N GLU A 55 8.09 17.29 -5.32
CA GLU A 55 6.92 18.17 -5.56
C GLU A 55 6.08 18.40 -4.30
N HIS A 56 6.12 17.49 -3.33
CA HIS A 56 5.30 17.53 -2.12
C HIS A 56 6.10 17.34 -0.83
N THR A 57 5.69 18.05 0.23
CA THR A 57 6.12 17.76 1.61
C THR A 57 5.53 16.41 2.04
N LEU A 58 6.24 15.32 1.77
CA LEU A 58 5.72 13.95 1.88
C LEU A 58 6.34 13.17 3.05
N GLU A 59 5.54 12.32 3.70
CA GLU A 59 5.96 11.29 4.65
C GLU A 59 5.28 9.95 4.33
N VAL A 60 5.91 8.85 4.75
CA VAL A 60 5.33 7.49 4.67
C VAL A 60 5.14 6.95 6.08
N ALA A 61 3.94 6.44 6.37
CA ALA A 61 3.62 5.70 7.59
C ALA A 61 3.38 4.22 7.26
N PHE A 62 4.27 3.37 7.75
CA PHE A 62 4.14 1.91 7.70
C PHE A 62 3.45 1.38 8.97
N GLY A 63 2.74 0.26 8.89
CA GLY A 63 2.10 -0.38 10.05
C GLY A 63 0.57 -0.36 10.04
N MET A 64 -0.10 -0.28 8.88
CA MET A 64 -1.55 -0.54 8.77
C MET A 64 -2.46 0.32 9.68
N ALA A 65 -2.28 1.65 9.65
CA ALA A 65 -2.93 2.55 10.61
C ALA A 65 -2.55 2.23 12.07
N ASP A 66 -1.25 2.14 12.33
CA ASP A 66 -0.66 2.25 13.65
C ASP A 66 -0.57 3.73 14.07
N ALA A 67 -1.08 4.05 15.26
CA ALA A 67 -1.09 5.42 15.76
C ALA A 67 0.32 5.99 16.01
N VAL A 68 1.31 5.15 16.34
CA VAL A 68 2.70 5.63 16.55
C VAL A 68 3.32 6.09 15.24
N SER A 69 3.30 5.27 14.19
CA SER A 69 3.88 5.66 12.90
C SER A 69 3.14 6.82 12.24
N MET A 70 1.82 6.90 12.42
CA MET A 70 1.00 8.03 11.97
C MET A 70 1.34 9.33 12.71
N GLN A 71 1.42 9.31 14.04
CA GLN A 71 1.85 10.48 14.83
C GLN A 71 3.24 10.95 14.39
N ASP A 72 4.21 10.04 14.31
CA ASP A 72 5.58 10.37 13.95
C ASP A 72 5.67 11.02 12.57
N ALA A 73 4.89 10.53 11.60
CA ALA A 73 4.81 11.11 10.25
C ALA A 73 4.11 12.48 10.25
N VAL A 74 2.94 12.61 10.87
CA VAL A 74 2.20 13.89 10.98
C VAL A 74 3.05 14.96 11.67
N THR A 75 3.72 14.60 12.78
CA THR A 75 4.62 15.51 13.50
C THR A 75 5.76 16.03 12.60
N ARG A 76 6.31 15.18 11.72
CA ARG A 76 7.35 15.61 10.75
C ARG A 76 6.80 16.50 9.64
N LEU A 77 5.54 16.31 9.22
CA LEU A 77 4.86 17.20 8.28
C LEU A 77 4.60 18.58 8.92
N GLU A 78 4.07 18.62 10.14
CA GLU A 78 3.81 19.86 10.89
C GLU A 78 5.10 20.63 11.18
N GLN A 79 6.19 19.94 11.55
CA GLN A 79 7.53 20.55 11.70
C GLN A 79 8.07 21.19 10.42
N ARG A 80 7.59 20.77 9.24
CA ARG A 80 7.90 21.38 7.94
C ARG A 80 6.87 22.42 7.49
N GLY A 81 5.89 22.74 8.33
CA GLY A 81 4.89 23.79 8.10
C GLY A 81 3.53 23.31 7.59
N ALA A 82 3.31 21.99 7.46
CA ALA A 82 2.01 21.48 7.06
C ALA A 82 0.94 21.75 8.13
N SER A 83 -0.24 22.20 7.70
CA SER A 83 -1.46 22.33 8.53
C SER A 83 -2.70 21.74 7.86
N ARG A 84 -2.58 21.34 6.58
CA ARG A 84 -3.53 20.53 5.82
C ARG A 84 -2.78 19.30 5.33
N ILE A 85 -3.31 18.10 5.53
CA ILE A 85 -2.62 16.85 5.19
C ILE A 85 -3.53 15.96 4.33
N ALA A 86 -3.10 15.71 3.10
CA ALA A 86 -3.71 14.73 2.21
C ALA A 86 -3.19 13.33 2.57
N VAL A 87 -4.08 12.43 2.99
CA VAL A 87 -3.73 11.08 3.44
C VAL A 87 -4.09 10.06 2.35
N VAL A 88 -3.08 9.54 1.65
CA VAL A 88 -3.24 8.53 0.59
C VAL A 88 -2.97 7.14 1.16
N ARG A 89 -3.97 6.26 1.15
CA ARG A 89 -3.88 4.89 1.66
C ARG A 89 -3.50 3.91 0.55
N LEU A 90 -2.25 3.48 0.53
CA LEU A 90 -1.71 2.51 -0.42
C LEU A 90 -2.06 1.06 -0.01
N PHE A 91 -3.35 0.72 -0.11
CA PHE A 91 -3.89 -0.63 0.11
C PHE A 91 -4.62 -1.14 -1.14
N ILE A 92 -4.85 -2.46 -1.21
CA ILE A 92 -5.61 -3.04 -2.33
C ILE A 92 -7.08 -2.63 -2.29
N SER A 93 -7.73 -2.69 -1.11
CA SER A 93 -9.14 -2.30 -0.94
C SER A 93 -9.26 -0.87 -0.42
N GLY A 94 -10.20 -0.10 -0.97
CA GLY A 94 -10.64 1.16 -0.36
C GLY A 94 -11.20 0.98 1.05
N GLU A 95 -11.67 -0.21 1.42
CA GLU A 95 -12.22 -0.50 2.76
C GLU A 95 -11.11 -0.75 3.80
N SER A 96 -9.89 -1.13 3.39
CA SER A 96 -8.79 -1.49 4.29
C SER A 96 -8.41 -0.35 5.25
N TRP A 97 -8.58 -0.60 6.55
CA TRP A 97 -8.23 0.32 7.65
C TRP A 97 -8.91 1.70 7.61
N TYR A 98 -9.94 1.91 6.78
CA TYR A 98 -10.53 3.24 6.55
C TYR A 98 -11.06 3.87 7.84
N GLU A 99 -12.03 3.22 8.50
CA GLU A 99 -12.64 3.73 9.75
C GLU A 99 -11.61 3.88 10.89
N ARG A 100 -10.66 2.93 11.01
CA ARG A 100 -9.57 3.02 11.99
C ARG A 100 -8.69 4.24 11.74
N THR A 101 -8.42 4.56 10.47
CA THR A 101 -7.65 5.74 10.08
C THR A 101 -8.41 7.01 10.40
N GLU A 102 -9.71 7.10 10.08
CA GLU A 102 -10.55 8.24 10.47
C GLU A 102 -10.56 8.46 12.00
N GLN A 103 -10.57 7.37 12.78
CA GLN A 103 -10.55 7.42 14.24
C GLN A 103 -9.21 7.90 14.80
N ILE A 104 -8.09 7.36 14.30
CA ILE A 104 -6.75 7.78 14.73
C ILE A 104 -6.49 9.24 14.37
N LEU A 105 -6.93 9.70 13.19
CA LEU A 105 -6.82 11.10 12.75
C LEU A 105 -7.82 12.07 13.43
N GLY A 106 -8.70 11.59 14.32
CA GLY A 106 -9.74 12.41 14.95
C GLY A 106 -10.84 12.90 14.00
N MET A 107 -10.90 12.39 12.77
CA MET A 107 -11.96 12.69 11.80
C MET A 107 -13.30 12.03 12.19
N LYS A 108 -13.24 10.95 12.99
CA LYS A 108 -14.38 10.20 13.50
C LYS A 108 -14.15 9.83 14.96
N GLU A 109 -15.20 9.84 15.78
CA GLU A 109 -15.10 9.33 17.16
C GLU A 109 -14.78 7.81 17.16
N GLY A 110 -13.86 7.39 18.03
CA GLY A 110 -13.63 5.96 18.32
C GLY A 110 -12.27 5.60 18.89
N ALA A 111 -11.21 6.34 18.54
CA ALA A 111 -9.90 6.16 19.17
C ALA A 111 -9.85 6.93 20.51
N PRO A 112 -9.30 6.34 21.59
CA PRO A 112 -9.10 7.05 22.85
C PRO A 112 -7.97 8.06 22.75
N PRO A 113 -7.87 9.07 23.65
CA PRO A 113 -6.64 9.83 23.82
C PRO A 113 -5.49 8.89 24.22
N ARG A 114 -4.25 9.29 23.95
CA ARG A 114 -3.06 8.51 24.34
C ARG A 114 -2.93 8.44 25.87
N ASP A 115 -2.83 7.23 26.42
CA ASP A 115 -2.56 7.04 27.84
C ASP A 115 -1.09 7.36 28.18
N ASP A 116 -0.85 8.47 28.89
CA ASP A 116 0.47 8.93 29.36
C ASP A 116 1.23 7.93 30.25
N HIS A 117 0.58 6.84 30.67
CA HIS A 117 1.11 5.88 31.64
C HIS A 117 1.89 4.70 31.04
N SER A 118 2.02 4.60 29.71
CA SER A 118 2.69 3.48 29.03
C SER A 118 4.17 3.72 28.65
N VAL A 119 4.68 4.95 28.69
CA VAL A 119 6.06 5.32 28.24
C VAL A 119 7.15 4.92 29.26
N GLY A 120 6.93 3.83 30.01
CA GLY A 120 7.67 3.47 31.23
C GLY A 120 8.62 2.28 31.13
N ALA A 121 8.66 1.52 30.03
CA ALA A 121 9.59 0.39 29.87
C ALA A 121 9.74 -0.08 28.41
N SER A 122 10.87 0.24 27.74
CA SER A 122 11.55 -0.62 26.72
C SER A 122 12.56 0.07 25.76
N HIS A 123 13.13 1.24 26.08
CA HIS A 123 14.26 1.80 25.30
C HIS A 123 15.55 1.94 26.11
N ALA A 124 16.23 0.81 26.31
CA ALA A 124 17.60 0.75 26.80
C ALA A 124 18.36 -0.42 26.14
N HIS A 125 18.70 -0.26 24.86
CA HIS A 125 19.73 -1.06 24.21
C HIS A 125 20.84 -0.14 23.70
N GLU A 126 21.89 -0.02 24.51
CA GLU A 126 23.12 0.65 24.12
C GLU A 126 23.81 -0.10 22.97
N ASN A 127 24.22 0.65 21.94
CA ASN A 127 25.17 0.16 20.95
C ASN A 127 26.56 0.03 21.60
N ALA A 128 27.01 -1.20 21.83
CA ALA A 128 28.38 -1.50 22.23
C ALA A 128 29.04 -2.48 21.23
N SER A 129 30.24 -2.13 20.79
CA SER A 129 30.94 -2.72 19.65
C SER A 129 31.74 -4.00 19.95
N VAL A 130 31.73 -4.94 19.00
CA VAL A 130 32.85 -5.79 18.54
C VAL A 130 33.69 -6.53 19.60
N GLY A 131 33.59 -7.87 19.63
CA GLY A 131 34.51 -8.73 20.40
C GLY A 131 34.44 -10.22 19.99
N ALA A 132 35.58 -10.76 19.54
CA ALA A 132 35.74 -12.08 18.91
C ALA A 132 35.31 -13.34 19.70
N SER A 133 34.99 -14.41 18.95
CA SER A 133 34.91 -15.83 19.36
C SER A 133 36.32 -16.41 19.74
N PRO A 134 36.51 -17.70 20.16
CA PRO A 134 35.57 -18.83 20.09
C PRO A 134 35.62 -19.96 21.19
N ALA A 135 34.64 -20.88 21.07
CA ALA A 135 34.78 -22.35 21.11
C ALA A 135 34.37 -23.22 22.34
N ARG A 136 33.76 -24.38 21.99
CA ARG A 136 33.73 -25.72 22.63
C ARG A 136 32.51 -26.19 23.47
N ASP A 137 31.66 -26.96 22.77
CA ASP A 137 31.50 -28.43 22.90
C ASP A 137 30.63 -29.07 24.02
N ARG A 138 29.79 -30.04 23.57
CA ARG A 138 29.29 -31.26 24.24
C ARG A 138 27.87 -31.37 24.87
N LEU A 139 26.98 -31.97 24.08
CA LEU A 139 26.06 -33.10 24.38
C LEU A 139 25.61 -33.42 25.82
N GLN A 140 24.28 -33.48 26.04
CA GLN A 140 23.56 -34.71 26.50
C GLN A 140 22.03 -34.58 26.36
N ALA A 141 21.29 -35.70 26.46
CA ALA A 141 19.86 -35.81 26.16
C ALA A 141 19.11 -36.71 27.16
N SER A 142 17.80 -36.50 27.38
CA SER A 142 16.85 -37.53 27.87
C SER A 142 15.35 -37.10 27.93
N SER A 143 14.53 -37.65 27.01
CA SER A 143 13.24 -38.36 27.19
C SER A 143 12.04 -37.87 28.06
N HIS A 144 10.84 -37.90 27.42
CA HIS A 144 9.45 -38.12 27.92
C HIS A 144 8.72 -36.91 28.58
N THR A 145 7.39 -36.68 28.45
CA THR A 145 6.20 -37.46 28.01
C THR A 145 5.17 -36.65 27.18
N HIS A 146 4.17 -37.32 26.59
CA HIS A 146 2.86 -36.79 26.12
C HIS A 146 2.08 -35.96 27.19
N SER A 147 1.00 -35.20 26.95
CA SER A 147 0.28 -34.57 25.78
C SER A 147 -1.11 -34.06 26.31
N PRO A 148 -2.02 -33.40 25.54
CA PRO A 148 -1.94 -32.59 24.31
C PRO A 148 -2.56 -31.17 24.45
N ASP A 149 -1.97 -30.12 23.86
CA ASP A 149 -2.59 -28.78 23.87
C ASP A 149 -2.83 -28.21 22.46
N THR A 150 -4.00 -27.61 22.30
CA THR A 150 -4.44 -26.90 21.09
C THR A 150 -3.71 -25.57 20.96
N HIS A 151 -2.83 -25.45 19.98
CA HIS A 151 -2.19 -24.19 19.63
C HIS A 151 -2.48 -23.81 18.17
N ALA A 152 -3.09 -22.64 18.01
CA ALA A 152 -3.17 -21.92 16.75
C ALA A 152 -1.75 -21.71 16.18
N PRO A 153 -1.58 -21.57 14.85
CA PRO A 153 -0.27 -21.42 14.25
C PRO A 153 0.47 -20.21 14.81
N THR A 154 1.71 -20.44 15.24
CA THR A 154 2.62 -19.42 15.73
C THR A 154 2.90 -18.42 14.60
N PRO A 155 2.77 -17.10 14.82
CA PRO A 155 3.20 -16.15 13.81
C PRO A 155 4.72 -16.30 13.59
N MET A 156 5.12 -16.44 12.32
CA MET A 156 6.53 -16.31 11.95
C MET A 156 7.05 -14.94 12.41
N ALA A 157 8.34 -14.88 12.74
CA ALA A 157 8.96 -13.73 13.40
C ALA A 157 8.95 -12.45 12.54
N ALA A 158 7.83 -11.76 12.52
CA ALA A 158 7.73 -10.37 12.08
C ALA A 158 8.35 -9.45 13.13
N MET A 159 8.98 -8.36 12.68
CA MET A 159 9.36 -7.27 13.58
C MET A 159 8.09 -6.74 14.23
N GLY A 160 8.07 -6.68 15.57
CA GLY A 160 6.84 -6.45 16.33
C GLY A 160 6.28 -5.04 16.16
N HIS A 161 5.44 -4.85 15.15
CA HIS A 161 4.57 -3.69 15.04
C HIS A 161 3.39 -3.87 16.00
N SER A 162 3.43 -3.18 17.14
CA SER A 162 2.25 -2.96 17.96
C SER A 162 1.26 -2.13 17.15
N MET A 163 0.04 -2.64 16.96
CA MET A 163 -1.03 -1.94 16.24
C MET A 163 -1.69 -0.92 17.17
N GLU A 164 -0.95 0.09 17.60
CA GLU A 164 -1.39 1.03 18.62
C GLU A 164 -2.60 1.83 18.14
N PHE A 165 -3.56 2.03 19.05
CA PHE A 165 -4.86 2.63 18.74
C PHE A 165 -5.21 3.73 19.73
N TRP A 166 -4.88 4.96 19.36
CA TRP A 166 -5.22 6.19 20.05
C TRP A 166 -5.32 7.32 19.02
N GLN A 167 -6.08 8.36 19.34
CA GLN A 167 -6.21 9.56 18.51
C GLN A 167 -4.92 10.37 18.61
N ILE A 168 -4.31 10.71 17.47
CA ILE A 168 -3.06 11.47 17.43
C ILE A 168 -3.25 12.92 17.89
N ASP A 169 -2.19 13.49 18.47
CA ASP A 169 -2.10 14.88 18.88
C ASP A 169 -1.61 15.72 17.68
N THR A 170 -2.45 16.61 17.17
CA THR A 170 -2.19 17.37 15.93
C THR A 170 -3.16 18.55 15.82
N ASP A 171 -2.68 19.66 15.24
CA ASP A 171 -3.50 20.82 14.86
C ASP A 171 -3.93 20.77 13.38
N ALA A 172 -3.48 19.75 12.62
CA ALA A 172 -3.71 19.65 11.20
C ALA A 172 -5.13 19.22 10.82
N ARG A 173 -5.57 19.63 9.63
CA ARG A 173 -6.82 19.17 8.99
C ARG A 173 -6.52 18.08 7.96
N PHE A 174 -7.35 17.04 7.90
CA PHE A 174 -7.13 15.86 7.06
C PHE A 174 -8.20 15.69 5.99
N ALA A 175 -7.78 15.20 4.82
CA ALA A 175 -8.63 14.53 3.85
C ALA A 175 -8.04 13.15 3.55
N LEU A 176 -8.89 12.14 3.36
CA LEU A 176 -8.50 10.73 3.32
C LEU A 176 -8.93 10.07 2.01
N SER A 177 -8.00 9.41 1.31
CA SER A 177 -8.32 8.70 0.06
C SER A 177 -9.37 7.64 0.32
N LYS A 178 -10.39 7.59 -0.53
CA LYS A 178 -11.52 6.64 -0.43
C LYS A 178 -11.27 5.35 -1.24
N PRO A 179 -10.85 5.38 -2.52
CA PRO A 179 -10.52 4.16 -3.26
C PRO A 179 -9.21 3.53 -2.78
N GLY A 180 -9.04 2.24 -3.05
CA GLY A 180 -7.77 1.54 -3.02
C GLY A 180 -7.25 1.27 -4.44
N LEU A 181 -6.22 0.42 -4.52
CA LEU A 181 -5.61 0.04 -5.80
C LEU A 181 -6.53 -0.82 -6.66
N ALA A 182 -7.46 -1.60 -6.09
CA ALA A 182 -8.42 -2.40 -6.87
C ALA A 182 -9.34 -1.52 -7.75
N GLU A 183 -9.75 -0.36 -7.24
CA GLU A 183 -10.57 0.63 -7.94
C GLU A 183 -9.76 1.54 -8.89
N ALA A 184 -8.44 1.60 -8.74
CA ALA A 184 -7.55 2.48 -9.51
C ALA A 184 -7.42 2.06 -10.99
N GLN A 185 -7.71 2.98 -11.91
CA GLN A 185 -7.70 2.71 -13.35
C GLN A 185 -6.28 2.44 -13.86
N GLU A 186 -5.29 3.10 -13.27
CA GLU A 186 -3.86 2.99 -13.55
C GLU A 186 -3.32 1.57 -13.32
N MET A 187 -3.99 0.74 -12.50
CA MET A 187 -3.59 -0.66 -12.34
C MET A 187 -3.85 -1.49 -13.60
N GLY A 188 -4.71 -1.01 -14.50
CA GLY A 188 -4.83 -1.55 -15.86
C GLY A 188 -3.53 -1.40 -16.66
N ASP A 189 -2.85 -0.26 -16.56
CA ASP A 189 -1.54 -0.05 -17.21
C ASP A 189 -0.48 -0.99 -16.62
N VAL A 190 -0.46 -1.13 -15.29
CA VAL A 190 0.45 -2.03 -14.57
C VAL A 190 0.27 -3.48 -15.04
N LEU A 191 -0.98 -3.94 -15.04
CA LEU A 191 -1.34 -5.30 -15.47
C LEU A 191 -1.00 -5.55 -16.94
N LEU A 192 -1.29 -4.59 -17.83
CA LEU A 192 -0.94 -4.69 -19.24
C LEU A 192 0.59 -4.74 -19.43
N ALA A 193 1.35 -3.92 -18.72
CA ALA A 193 2.80 -3.90 -18.80
C ALA A 193 3.42 -5.25 -18.38
N ARG A 194 2.99 -5.80 -17.23
CA ARG A 194 3.42 -7.13 -16.76
C ARG A 194 3.07 -8.23 -17.76
N ALA A 195 1.82 -8.29 -18.21
CA ALA A 195 1.37 -9.30 -19.19
C ALA A 195 2.15 -9.20 -20.51
N THR A 196 2.37 -7.99 -21.02
CA THR A 196 3.08 -7.76 -22.29
C THR A 196 4.57 -8.08 -22.20
N ALA A 197 5.21 -7.85 -21.04
CA ALA A 197 6.62 -8.14 -20.83
C ALA A 197 6.91 -9.66 -20.71
N LEU A 198 5.96 -10.43 -20.19
CA LEU A 198 6.07 -11.89 -20.03
C LEU A 198 5.58 -12.68 -21.26
N SER A 199 4.69 -12.09 -22.06
CA SER A 199 4.09 -12.74 -23.22
C SER A 199 5.05 -12.90 -24.39
N THR A 200 4.97 -14.07 -25.04
CA THR A 200 5.71 -14.39 -26.27
C THR A 200 4.78 -14.74 -27.43
N ASN A 201 3.62 -15.32 -27.13
CA ASN A 201 2.57 -15.68 -28.08
C ASN A 201 1.21 -15.68 -27.37
N PRO A 202 0.52 -14.52 -27.26
CA PRO A 202 -0.73 -14.40 -26.52
C PRO A 202 -1.77 -15.47 -26.88
N ALA A 203 -1.87 -15.80 -28.17
CA ALA A 203 -2.83 -16.80 -28.66
C ALA A 203 -2.57 -18.23 -28.15
N GLN A 204 -1.48 -18.49 -27.43
CA GLN A 204 -1.17 -19.75 -26.74
C GLN A 204 -0.98 -19.57 -25.22
N GLU A 205 -1.24 -18.39 -24.67
CA GLU A 205 -0.99 -18.06 -23.25
C GLU A 205 -2.30 -17.78 -22.49
N ASP A 206 -2.41 -18.30 -21.27
CA ASP A 206 -3.52 -18.05 -20.34
C ASP A 206 -3.03 -17.19 -19.17
N VAL A 207 -3.65 -16.03 -18.93
CA VAL A 207 -3.22 -15.09 -17.87
C VAL A 207 -4.02 -15.31 -16.60
N LEU A 208 -3.33 -15.52 -15.48
CA LEU A 208 -3.89 -15.51 -14.13
C LEU A 208 -3.43 -14.24 -13.39
N ILE A 209 -4.39 -13.40 -13.01
CA ILE A 209 -4.17 -12.28 -12.09
C ILE A 209 -4.59 -12.75 -10.70
N LEU A 210 -3.64 -12.88 -9.78
CA LEU A 210 -3.87 -13.49 -8.46
C LEU A 210 -3.71 -12.45 -7.35
N ALA A 211 -4.80 -12.21 -6.62
CA ALA A 211 -4.86 -11.29 -5.48
C ALA A 211 -4.86 -12.06 -4.15
N HIS A 212 -4.60 -11.33 -3.05
CA HIS A 212 -4.78 -11.84 -1.68
C HIS A 212 -6.25 -12.23 -1.47
N GLY A 213 -7.15 -11.25 -1.36
CA GLY A 213 -8.59 -11.49 -1.19
C GLY A 213 -9.03 -11.60 0.28
N PRO A 214 -10.10 -10.91 0.68
CA PRO A 214 -10.52 -10.79 2.07
C PRO A 214 -11.28 -12.02 2.60
N GLY A 215 -11.50 -12.03 3.92
CA GLY A 215 -12.23 -13.08 4.63
C GLY A 215 -13.75 -13.05 4.42
N ASP A 216 -14.32 -11.87 4.18
CA ASP A 216 -15.74 -11.73 3.82
C ASP A 216 -15.98 -12.09 2.35
N ASP A 217 -17.08 -12.82 2.08
CA ASP A 217 -17.40 -13.25 0.72
C ASP A 217 -17.88 -12.09 -0.16
N ALA A 218 -18.67 -11.16 0.38
CA ALA A 218 -19.17 -10.03 -0.40
C ALA A 218 -18.07 -9.00 -0.68
N GLU A 219 -17.13 -8.77 0.23
CA GLU A 219 -15.91 -7.98 -0.04
C GLU A 219 -15.04 -8.68 -1.09
N ASN A 220 -14.89 -10.00 -1.03
CA ASN A 220 -14.10 -10.75 -2.02
C ASN A 220 -14.73 -10.67 -3.43
N GLU A 221 -16.05 -10.73 -3.53
CA GLU A 221 -16.77 -10.47 -4.79
C GLU A 221 -16.53 -9.04 -5.33
N ARG A 222 -16.48 -8.03 -4.46
CA ARG A 222 -16.12 -6.64 -4.86
C ARG A 222 -14.69 -6.55 -5.37
N TRP A 223 -13.72 -7.13 -4.66
CA TRP A 223 -12.31 -7.18 -5.10
C TRP A 223 -12.19 -7.83 -6.48
N LEU A 224 -12.78 -9.02 -6.67
CA LEU A 224 -12.77 -9.72 -7.94
C LEU A 224 -13.36 -8.86 -9.06
N ALA A 225 -14.52 -8.23 -8.85
CA ALA A 225 -15.16 -7.37 -9.86
C ALA A 225 -14.33 -6.11 -10.20
N TYR A 226 -13.72 -5.47 -9.19
CA TYR A 226 -12.89 -4.29 -9.41
C TYR A 226 -11.60 -4.61 -10.17
N ILE A 227 -10.91 -5.68 -9.78
CA ILE A 227 -9.66 -6.15 -10.43
C ILE A 227 -9.95 -6.69 -11.83
N ASP A 228 -11.04 -7.43 -12.02
CA ASP A 228 -11.43 -7.97 -13.34
C ASP A 228 -11.72 -6.84 -14.35
N ALA A 229 -12.38 -5.78 -13.91
CA ALA A 229 -12.56 -4.60 -14.73
C ALA A 229 -11.25 -3.80 -14.98
N ARG A 230 -10.15 -4.05 -14.25
CA ARG A 230 -8.80 -3.59 -14.63
C ARG A 230 -8.11 -4.56 -15.60
N ALA A 231 -8.48 -5.84 -15.61
CA ALA A 231 -7.98 -6.83 -16.56
C ALA A 231 -8.54 -6.65 -17.99
N GLU A 232 -9.63 -5.90 -18.17
CA GLU A 232 -10.22 -5.62 -19.49
C GLU A 232 -9.25 -5.01 -20.50
N VAL A 233 -8.30 -4.17 -20.07
CA VAL A 233 -7.28 -3.61 -20.97
C VAL A 233 -6.32 -4.70 -21.50
N ILE A 234 -6.03 -5.76 -20.74
CA ILE A 234 -5.28 -6.92 -21.24
C ILE A 234 -6.10 -7.64 -22.33
N ARG A 235 -7.39 -7.88 -22.07
CA ARG A 235 -8.32 -8.56 -23.00
C ARG A 235 -8.54 -7.77 -24.30
N ALA A 236 -8.49 -6.44 -24.23
CA ALA A 236 -8.63 -5.56 -25.38
C ALA A 236 -7.32 -5.39 -26.19
N ALA A 237 -6.16 -5.38 -25.52
CA ALA A 237 -4.87 -5.20 -26.16
C ALA A 237 -4.35 -6.46 -26.86
N HIS A 238 -4.58 -7.63 -26.27
CA HIS A 238 -3.99 -8.90 -26.70
C HIS A 238 -5.02 -10.03 -26.78
N GLN A 239 -4.87 -10.89 -27.78
CA GLN A 239 -5.69 -12.10 -27.93
C GLN A 239 -5.12 -13.25 -27.08
N PHE A 240 -5.06 -13.05 -25.76
CA PHE A 240 -4.78 -14.14 -24.82
C PHE A 240 -5.85 -15.23 -24.92
N ARG A 241 -5.49 -16.50 -24.72
CA ARG A 241 -6.45 -17.62 -24.73
C ARG A 241 -7.53 -17.45 -23.68
N SER A 242 -7.12 -17.04 -22.48
CA SER A 242 -7.99 -16.63 -21.39
C SER A 242 -7.29 -15.63 -20.47
N VAL A 243 -8.08 -14.85 -19.75
CA VAL A 243 -7.60 -13.94 -18.69
C VAL A 243 -8.54 -14.15 -17.50
N LYS A 244 -8.01 -14.68 -16.40
CA LYS A 244 -8.73 -14.98 -15.17
C LYS A 244 -8.22 -14.10 -14.03
N VAL A 245 -9.14 -13.53 -13.25
CA VAL A 245 -8.84 -12.96 -11.93
C VAL A 245 -9.24 -13.97 -10.86
N ALA A 246 -8.39 -14.12 -9.83
CA ALA A 246 -8.65 -14.97 -8.68
C ALA A 246 -8.10 -14.36 -7.39
N THR A 247 -8.57 -14.87 -6.26
CA THR A 247 -8.16 -14.50 -4.90
C THR A 247 -7.75 -15.78 -4.16
N LEU A 248 -6.55 -15.83 -3.59
CA LEU A 248 -6.07 -17.01 -2.86
C LEU A 248 -6.69 -17.12 -1.46
N ARG A 249 -7.04 -15.99 -0.85
CA ARG A 249 -7.60 -15.82 0.50
C ARG A 249 -6.69 -16.47 1.55
N GLU A 250 -5.38 -16.23 1.45
CA GLU A 250 -4.37 -17.03 2.15
C GLU A 250 -4.48 -17.09 3.69
N ASP A 251 -5.03 -16.03 4.31
CA ASP A 251 -5.20 -15.99 5.78
C ASP A 251 -6.41 -16.80 6.27
N TRP A 252 -7.25 -17.30 5.37
CA TRP A 252 -8.58 -17.84 5.67
C TRP A 252 -8.66 -19.34 5.35
N GLU A 253 -8.11 -20.19 6.22
CA GLU A 253 -7.94 -21.65 6.04
C GLU A 253 -9.09 -22.35 5.27
N GLU A 254 -10.35 -22.19 5.73
CA GLU A 254 -11.53 -22.83 5.11
C GLU A 254 -11.81 -22.36 3.68
N LYS A 255 -11.43 -21.13 3.34
CA LYS A 255 -11.59 -20.52 2.01
C LYS A 255 -10.37 -20.81 1.13
N ARG A 256 -9.17 -20.77 1.71
CA ARG A 256 -7.89 -20.96 1.03
C ARG A 256 -7.82 -22.30 0.31
N VAL A 257 -8.22 -23.40 0.95
CA VAL A 257 -8.15 -24.76 0.35
C VAL A 257 -8.93 -24.86 -0.97
N ALA A 258 -10.09 -24.21 -1.08
CA ALA A 258 -10.86 -24.20 -2.32
C ALA A 258 -10.23 -23.27 -3.39
N ALA A 259 -9.73 -22.11 -2.97
CA ALA A 259 -9.06 -21.15 -3.84
C ALA A 259 -7.73 -21.70 -4.42
N GLU A 260 -6.91 -22.34 -3.59
CA GLU A 260 -5.68 -23.04 -3.99
C GLU A 260 -5.97 -24.07 -5.10
N GLN A 261 -6.96 -24.94 -4.88
CA GLN A 261 -7.37 -25.95 -5.87
C GLN A 261 -7.82 -25.33 -7.19
N GLU A 262 -8.58 -24.23 -7.15
CA GLU A 262 -9.06 -23.54 -8.34
C GLU A 262 -7.92 -22.82 -9.11
N VAL A 263 -6.97 -22.24 -8.38
CA VAL A 263 -5.77 -21.58 -8.91
C VAL A 263 -4.82 -22.61 -9.55
N GLN A 264 -4.49 -23.68 -8.83
CA GLN A 264 -3.67 -24.78 -9.33
C GLN A 264 -4.29 -25.43 -10.56
N ALA A 265 -5.62 -25.67 -10.54
CA ALA A 265 -6.32 -26.26 -11.68
C ALA A 265 -6.29 -25.37 -12.92
N PHE A 266 -6.37 -24.04 -12.79
CA PHE A 266 -6.25 -23.11 -13.91
C PHE A 266 -4.86 -23.19 -14.55
N VAL A 267 -3.80 -23.10 -13.74
CA VAL A 267 -2.41 -23.14 -14.20
C VAL A 267 -2.10 -24.50 -14.84
N ALA A 268 -2.41 -25.61 -14.15
CA ALA A 268 -2.18 -26.96 -14.67
C ALA A 268 -2.95 -27.24 -15.98
N ASN A 269 -4.18 -26.72 -16.11
CA ASN A 269 -4.97 -26.88 -17.33
C ASN A 269 -4.38 -26.13 -18.53
N SER A 270 -3.72 -24.98 -18.33
CA SER A 270 -3.05 -24.27 -19.43
C SER A 270 -2.01 -25.17 -20.10
N SER A 271 -1.08 -25.71 -19.32
CA SER A 271 -0.03 -26.61 -19.80
C SER A 271 -0.57 -27.94 -20.33
N ALA A 272 -1.57 -28.53 -19.64
CA ALA A 272 -2.24 -29.76 -20.10
C ALA A 272 -2.97 -29.61 -21.44
N THR A 273 -3.34 -28.39 -21.82
CA THR A 273 -3.96 -28.05 -23.12
C THR A 273 -2.97 -27.39 -24.09
N GLY A 274 -1.66 -27.55 -23.86
CA GLY A 274 -0.59 -27.08 -24.74
C GLY A 274 -0.38 -25.56 -24.76
N GLY A 275 -0.85 -24.85 -23.74
CA GLY A 275 -0.60 -23.43 -23.53
C GLY A 275 0.53 -23.15 -22.55
N THR A 276 0.63 -21.89 -22.12
CA THR A 276 1.54 -21.44 -21.06
C THR A 276 0.78 -20.51 -20.12
N ALA A 277 0.82 -20.79 -18.82
CA ALA A 277 0.22 -19.91 -17.83
C ALA A 277 1.16 -18.73 -17.52
N ILE A 278 0.64 -17.50 -17.57
CA ILE A 278 1.32 -16.30 -17.08
C ILE A 278 0.65 -15.89 -15.77
N VAL A 279 1.42 -15.77 -14.68
CA VAL A 279 0.89 -15.43 -13.35
C VAL A 279 1.36 -14.03 -12.94
N ILE A 280 0.39 -13.14 -12.68
CA ILE A 280 0.61 -11.73 -12.33
C ILE A 280 0.03 -11.47 -10.92
N PRO A 281 0.85 -11.16 -9.91
CA PRO A 281 0.37 -10.80 -8.59
C PRO A 281 -0.37 -9.46 -8.57
N TYR A 282 -1.62 -9.48 -8.12
CA TYR A 282 -2.35 -8.29 -7.68
C TYR A 282 -2.09 -8.03 -6.19
N ARG A 283 -0.82 -7.79 -5.87
CA ARG A 283 -0.32 -7.47 -4.53
C ARG A 283 0.52 -6.22 -4.61
N VAL A 284 0.56 -5.41 -3.55
CA VAL A 284 1.34 -4.16 -3.54
C VAL A 284 2.79 -4.41 -3.97
N HIS A 285 3.47 -5.39 -3.37
CA HIS A 285 4.85 -5.77 -3.69
C HIS A 285 5.07 -7.30 -3.59
N GLY A 286 5.73 -7.86 -4.59
CA GLY A 286 6.25 -9.24 -4.63
C GLY A 286 5.19 -10.34 -4.78
N PHE A 287 5.67 -11.56 -5.05
CA PHE A 287 4.85 -12.74 -5.34
C PHE A 287 4.06 -13.28 -4.14
N GLY A 288 4.57 -13.13 -2.91
CA GLY A 288 3.90 -13.67 -1.72
C GLY A 288 3.90 -15.22 -1.67
N PRO A 289 2.88 -15.87 -1.08
CA PRO A 289 2.84 -17.34 -0.94
C PRO A 289 2.58 -18.09 -2.26
N TYR A 290 2.44 -17.38 -3.38
CA TYR A 290 2.04 -17.97 -4.66
C TYR A 290 3.10 -18.93 -5.22
N ALA A 291 4.38 -18.78 -4.84
CA ALA A 291 5.43 -19.72 -5.22
C ALA A 291 5.19 -21.12 -4.64
N ASP A 292 4.85 -21.20 -3.36
CA ASP A 292 4.57 -22.45 -2.66
C ASP A 292 3.26 -23.09 -3.16
N VAL A 293 2.22 -22.26 -3.39
CA VAL A 293 0.92 -22.72 -3.91
C VAL A 293 1.02 -23.28 -5.34
N LEU A 294 1.97 -22.78 -6.14
CA LEU A 294 2.18 -23.21 -7.53
C LEU A 294 3.40 -24.14 -7.69
N GLU A 295 3.95 -24.69 -6.60
CA GLU A 295 5.13 -25.57 -6.66
C GLU A 295 4.87 -26.78 -7.59
N GLY A 296 5.79 -27.02 -8.52
CA GLY A 296 5.71 -28.14 -9.48
C GLY A 296 4.74 -27.93 -10.65
N LEU A 297 4.15 -26.75 -10.82
CA LEU A 297 3.38 -26.38 -12.00
C LEU A 297 4.21 -25.56 -13.00
N ASP A 298 3.96 -25.75 -14.30
CA ASP A 298 4.61 -24.98 -15.36
C ASP A 298 3.90 -23.62 -15.56
N TYR A 299 4.56 -22.52 -15.18
CA TYR A 299 4.08 -21.15 -15.40
C TYR A 299 5.23 -20.15 -15.59
N VAL A 300 4.89 -18.93 -15.99
CA VAL A 300 5.80 -17.79 -16.17
C VAL A 300 5.34 -16.64 -15.27
N ALA A 301 6.27 -16.04 -14.51
CA ALA A 301 6.06 -14.84 -13.71
C ALA A 301 7.38 -14.02 -13.63
N ASP A 302 7.30 -12.70 -13.45
CA ASP A 302 8.43 -11.85 -13.05
C ASP A 302 8.53 -11.68 -11.52
N GLU A 303 7.63 -12.34 -10.78
CA GLU A 303 7.45 -12.25 -9.33
C GLU A 303 7.16 -10.83 -8.78
N MET A 304 6.94 -9.84 -9.66
CA MET A 304 6.71 -8.45 -9.27
C MET A 304 5.25 -8.23 -8.88
N GLY A 305 5.04 -7.32 -7.92
CA GLY A 305 3.71 -6.85 -7.59
C GLY A 305 3.29 -5.68 -8.50
N LEU A 306 2.33 -4.91 -7.98
CA LEU A 306 1.92 -3.64 -8.58
C LEU A 306 3.08 -2.63 -8.58
N ILE A 307 3.93 -2.63 -7.54
CA ILE A 307 5.20 -1.90 -7.51
C ILE A 307 6.39 -2.83 -7.81
N PRO A 308 7.47 -2.33 -8.44
CA PRO A 308 7.62 -0.98 -8.98
C PRO A 308 6.92 -0.80 -10.33
N HIS A 309 6.06 0.22 -10.44
CA HIS A 309 5.50 0.69 -11.71
C HIS A 309 4.99 2.14 -11.59
N GLU A 310 5.26 2.97 -12.60
CA GLU A 310 4.86 4.39 -12.64
C GLU A 310 3.34 4.62 -12.55
N GLY A 311 2.52 3.63 -12.92
CA GLY A 311 1.06 3.67 -12.75
C GLY A 311 0.64 3.82 -11.28
N VAL A 312 1.39 3.24 -10.34
CA VAL A 312 1.12 3.41 -8.90
C VAL A 312 1.48 4.83 -8.46
N THR A 313 2.62 5.37 -8.91
CA THR A 313 3.02 6.76 -8.65
C THR A 313 2.01 7.77 -9.22
N ARG A 314 1.49 7.53 -10.44
CA ARG A 314 0.43 8.35 -11.04
C ARG A 314 -0.86 8.33 -10.21
N TRP A 315 -1.30 7.15 -9.78
CA TRP A 315 -2.49 7.03 -8.94
C TRP A 315 -2.33 7.79 -7.61
N ILE A 316 -1.18 7.67 -6.95
CA ILE A 316 -0.89 8.44 -5.73
C ILE A 316 -0.96 9.95 -6.00
N SER A 317 -0.36 10.42 -7.11
CA SER A 317 -0.42 11.83 -7.52
C SER A 317 -1.86 12.32 -7.74
N ALA A 318 -2.68 11.54 -8.47
CA ALA A 318 -4.09 11.87 -8.69
C ALA A 318 -4.90 11.92 -7.37
N GLN A 319 -4.61 11.03 -6.42
CA GLN A 319 -5.22 11.08 -5.09
C GLN A 319 -4.75 12.29 -4.27
N ILE A 320 -3.50 12.74 -4.39
CA ILE A 320 -3.05 13.99 -3.74
C ILE A 320 -3.81 15.19 -4.32
N GLU A 321 -4.01 15.27 -5.64
CA GLU A 321 -4.77 16.34 -6.28
C GLU A 321 -6.25 16.35 -5.84
N GLU A 322 -6.90 15.19 -5.81
CA GLU A 322 -8.30 15.04 -5.37
C GLU A 322 -8.47 15.47 -3.91
N LEU A 323 -7.60 15.00 -3.01
CA LEU A 323 -7.66 15.33 -1.58
C LEU A 323 -7.29 16.78 -1.27
N HIS A 324 -6.38 17.39 -2.04
CA HIS A 324 -6.09 18.82 -1.89
C HIS A 324 -7.32 19.67 -2.22
N ALA A 325 -8.17 19.25 -3.17
CA ALA A 325 -9.42 19.94 -3.47
C ALA A 325 -10.49 19.80 -2.36
N GLU A 326 -10.33 18.88 -1.39
CA GLU A 326 -11.21 18.71 -0.22
C GLU A 326 -10.79 19.56 1.02
N LEU A 327 -9.63 20.25 1.02
CA LEU A 327 -8.91 20.76 2.22
C LEU A 327 -8.86 22.30 2.46
#